data_AF-A0A9X2MCN7-F1
#
_entry.id   AF-A0A9X2MCN7-F1
#
_cell.length_a   1.000
_cell.length_b   1.000
_cell.length_c   1.000
_cell.angle_alpha   90.00
_cell.angle_beta   90.00
_cell.angle_gamma   90.00
#
_symmetry.space_group_name_H-M   'P 1'
#
loop_
_entity.id
_entity.type
_entity.pdbx_description
1 polymer ?
#
loop_
_entity_poly.entity_id
_entity_poly.type
_entity_poly.pdbx_seq_one_letter_code
_entity_poly.pdbx_strand_id
1 'polypeptide(L)'
;MVDFVLGIFLIVIGAFFIYSGLKLQRTRDIRLIKNNMVNTDKIKDKDSYINFNFKINITAGFIVIIQGLVCILSMYFSIIESISWIINIIAVLTIFVYVYKLVFKAPKF
;
A
#
# COMPACT_ATOMS: atom_id res chain seq x y z
N MET A 1 20.51 -4.43 -13.56
CA MET A 1 20.21 -2.98 -13.73
C MET A 1 18.71 -2.73 -13.65
N VAL A 2 17.88 -3.52 -14.36
CA VAL A 2 16.41 -3.41 -14.29
C VAL A 2 15.87 -3.60 -12.88
N ASP A 3 16.32 -4.62 -12.14
CA ASP A 3 15.86 -4.88 -10.77
C ASP A 3 16.21 -3.76 -9.79
N PHE A 4 17.37 -3.12 -9.97
CA PHE A 4 17.76 -1.96 -9.17
C PHE A 4 16.80 -0.78 -9.37
N VAL A 5 16.49 -0.46 -10.63
CA VAL A 5 15.56 0.62 -10.99
C VAL A 5 14.16 0.30 -10.47
N LEU A 6 13.71 -0.95 -10.61
CA LEU A 6 12.42 -1.42 -10.11
C LEU A 6 12.36 -1.33 -8.57
N GLY A 7 13.42 -1.71 -7.88
CA GLY A 7 13.51 -1.62 -6.42
C GLY A 7 13.42 -0.17 -5.91
N ILE A 8 14.14 0.76 -6.55
CA ILE A 8 14.02 2.20 -6.23
C ILE A 8 12.59 2.69 -6.49
N PHE A 9 12.01 2.34 -7.64
CA PHE A 9 10.65 2.73 -7.98
C PHE A 9 9.63 2.25 -6.95
N LEU A 10 9.74 0.99 -6.49
CA LEU A 10 8.91 0.46 -5.41
C LEU A 10 9.10 1.26 -4.11
N ILE A 11 10.33 1.55 -3.70
CA ILE A 11 10.59 2.34 -2.48
C ILE A 11 9.91 3.72 -2.57
N VAL A 12 10.01 4.39 -3.73
CA VAL A 12 9.37 5.71 -3.95
C VAL A 12 7.84 5.60 -3.87
N ILE A 13 7.23 4.58 -4.48
CA ILE A 13 5.79 4.33 -4.38
C ILE A 13 5.37 4.06 -2.95
N GLY A 14 6.11 3.22 -2.23
CA GLY A 14 5.77 2.88 -0.85
C GLY A 14 5.88 4.11 0.08
N ALA A 15 6.89 4.95 -0.11
CA ALA A 15 7.00 6.23 0.58
C ALA A 15 5.82 7.17 0.25
N PHE A 16 5.38 7.20 -1.01
CA PHE A 16 4.21 7.97 -1.43
C PHE A 16 2.92 7.50 -0.75
N PHE A 17 2.72 6.19 -0.60
CA PHE A 17 1.57 5.65 0.15
C PHE A 17 1.61 6.05 1.62
N ILE A 18 2.78 5.96 2.27
CA ILE A 18 2.94 6.38 3.67
C ILE A 18 2.63 7.88 3.81
N TYR A 19 3.20 8.71 2.94
CA TYR A 19 2.96 10.15 2.92
C TYR A 19 1.47 10.46 2.74
N SER A 20 0.81 9.79 1.80
CA SER A 20 -0.62 9.98 1.52
C SER A 20 -1.49 9.56 2.72
N GLY A 21 -1.14 8.46 3.39
CA GLY A 21 -1.78 8.04 4.64
C GLY A 21 -1.62 9.10 5.74
N LEU A 22 -0.39 9.55 6.01
CA LEU A 22 -0.13 10.57 7.03
C LEU A 22 -0.84 11.89 6.73
N LYS A 23 -0.84 12.32 5.46
CA LYS A 23 -1.56 13.51 5.01
C LYS A 23 -3.06 13.38 5.24
N LEU A 24 -3.64 12.22 4.94
CA LEU A 24 -5.06 11.93 5.19
C LEU A 24 -5.39 12.00 6.69
N GLN A 25 -4.56 11.39 7.55
CA GLN A 25 -4.80 11.40 9.00
C GLN A 25 -4.66 12.81 9.60
N ARG A 26 -3.71 13.62 9.11
CA ARG A 26 -3.45 14.98 9.57
C ARG A 26 -4.54 15.96 9.14
N THR A 27 -4.97 15.89 7.88
CA THR A 27 -5.95 16.83 7.31
C THR A 27 -7.39 16.42 7.60
N ARG A 28 -7.64 15.13 7.87
CA ARG A 28 -8.99 14.54 7.98
C ARG A 28 -9.86 14.80 6.74
N ASP A 29 -9.25 15.14 5.61
CA ASP A 29 -9.97 15.45 4.38
C ASP A 29 -10.26 14.16 3.59
N ILE A 30 -11.52 13.71 3.66
CA ILE A 30 -12.00 12.52 2.95
C ILE A 30 -11.94 12.68 1.44
N ARG A 31 -11.94 13.92 0.91
CA ARG A 31 -11.84 14.16 -0.54
C ARG A 31 -10.50 13.71 -1.11
N LEU A 32 -9.48 13.53 -0.25
CA LEU A 32 -8.21 12.91 -0.63
C LEU A 32 -8.38 11.42 -0.99
N ILE A 33 -9.44 10.76 -0.52
CA ILE A 33 -9.80 9.38 -0.83
C ILE A 33 -10.67 9.39 -2.09
N LYS A 34 -10.04 9.40 -3.26
CA LYS A 34 -10.74 9.27 -4.55
C LYS A 34 -11.10 7.81 -4.83
N ASN A 35 -12.12 7.29 -4.13
CA ASN A 35 -12.68 5.97 -4.40
C ASN A 35 -14.02 6.10 -5.13
N ASN A 36 -14.05 5.80 -6.43
CA ASN A 36 -15.28 5.88 -7.23
C ASN A 36 -16.37 4.87 -6.81
N MET A 37 -16.03 3.85 -6.01
CA MET A 37 -16.98 2.86 -5.50
C MET A 37 -17.71 3.33 -4.23
N VAL A 38 -17.27 4.42 -3.60
CA VAL A 38 -17.85 4.94 -2.36
C VAL A 38 -18.15 6.42 -2.52
N ASN A 39 -19.42 6.81 -2.31
CA ASN A 39 -19.75 8.23 -2.27
C ASN A 39 -19.31 8.82 -0.93
N THR A 40 -18.19 9.54 -0.95
CA THR A 40 -17.56 10.15 0.23
C THR A 40 -18.46 11.13 0.98
N ASP A 41 -19.45 11.72 0.31
CA ASP A 41 -20.39 12.67 0.93
C ASP A 41 -21.51 11.96 1.72
N LYS A 42 -21.74 10.66 1.46
CA LYS A 42 -22.77 9.84 2.11
C LYS A 42 -22.26 9.00 3.27
N ILE A 43 -20.95 9.00 3.53
CA ILE A 43 -20.33 8.25 4.62
C ILE A 43 -20.79 8.80 5.97
N LYS A 44 -21.40 7.95 6.80
CA LYS A 44 -21.90 8.35 8.13
C LYS A 44 -20.76 8.47 9.13
N ASP A 45 -19.87 7.48 9.18
CA ASP A 45 -18.72 7.46 10.09
C ASP A 45 -17.43 7.83 9.36
N LYS A 46 -17.22 9.14 9.26
CA LYS A 46 -16.09 9.76 8.58
C LYS A 46 -14.75 9.41 9.24
N ASP A 47 -14.69 9.39 10.57
CA ASP A 47 -13.45 9.14 11.31
C ASP A 47 -12.99 7.69 11.21
N SER A 48 -13.91 6.73 11.32
CA SER A 48 -13.58 5.32 11.12
C SER A 48 -13.16 5.05 9.67
N TYR A 49 -13.78 5.69 8.68
CA TYR A 49 -13.39 5.57 7.28
C TYR A 49 -11.99 6.13 7.01
N ILE A 50 -11.66 7.30 7.59
CA ILE A 50 -10.31 7.88 7.51
C ILE A 50 -9.29 6.94 8.15
N ASN A 51 -9.55 6.45 9.36
CA ASN A 51 -8.66 5.53 10.07
C ASN A 51 -8.47 4.20 9.32
N PHE A 52 -9.52 3.71 8.65
CA PHE A 52 -9.46 2.53 7.80
C PHE A 52 -8.50 2.74 6.62
N ASN A 53 -8.68 3.84 5.87
CA ASN A 53 -7.82 4.17 4.72
C ASN A 53 -6.39 4.50 5.14
N PHE A 54 -6.22 5.17 6.28
CA PHE A 54 -4.91 5.43 6.87
C PHE A 54 -4.14 4.13 7.11
N LYS A 55 -4.73 3.19 7.86
CA LYS A 55 -4.10 1.89 8.16
C LYS A 55 -3.72 1.16 6.88
N ILE A 56 -4.61 1.17 5.89
CA ILE A 56 -4.42 0.54 4.59
C ILE A 56 -3.21 1.14 3.85
N ASN A 57 -3.11 2.47 3.76
CA ASN A 57 -2.01 3.15 3.07
C ASN A 57 -0.66 2.94 3.78
N ILE A 58 -0.64 2.97 5.11
CA ILE A 58 0.59 2.70 5.88
C ILE A 58 1.06 1.25 5.66
N THR A 59 0.16 0.27 5.81
CA THR A 59 0.52 -1.14 5.63
C THR A 59 0.99 -1.44 4.21
N ALA A 60 0.29 -0.93 3.19
CA ALA A 60 0.69 -1.11 1.80
C ALA A 60 2.05 -0.46 1.52
N GLY A 61 2.26 0.77 2.02
CA GLY A 61 3.51 1.48 1.84
C GLY A 61 4.73 0.74 2.41
N PHE A 62 4.61 0.20 3.63
CA PHE A 62 5.68 -0.61 4.23
C PHE A 62 5.99 -1.88 3.44
N ILE A 63 4.95 -2.61 3.01
CA ILE A 63 5.14 -3.86 2.25
C ILE A 63 5.85 -3.59 0.92
N VAL A 64 5.45 -2.52 0.22
CA VAL A 64 6.05 -2.12 -1.05
C VAL A 64 7.52 -1.69 -0.86
N ILE A 65 7.85 -0.93 0.21
CA ILE A 65 9.25 -0.58 0.53
C ILE A 65 10.09 -1.83 0.79
N ILE A 66 9.58 -2.78 1.60
CA ILE A 66 10.27 -4.04 1.89
C ILE A 66 10.55 -4.80 0.59
N GLN A 67 9.56 -4.88 -0.31
CA GLN A 67 9.72 -5.54 -1.59
C GLN A 67 10.78 -4.85 -2.48
N GLY A 68 10.81 -3.51 -2.48
CA GLY A 68 11.84 -2.75 -3.18
C GLY A 68 13.25 -3.00 -2.64
N LEU A 69 13.40 -3.05 -1.32
CA LEU A 69 14.69 -3.38 -0.67
C LEU A 69 15.14 -4.80 -1.01
N VAL A 70 14.23 -5.78 -0.95
CA VAL A 70 14.51 -7.18 -1.30
C VAL A 70 14.97 -7.29 -2.75
N CYS A 71 14.31 -6.58 -3.67
CA CYS A 71 14.66 -6.57 -5.10
C CYS A 71 16.06 -6.01 -5.36
N ILE A 72 16.47 -4.97 -4.60
CA ILE A 72 17.85 -4.45 -4.68
C ILE A 72 18.83 -5.46 -4.08
N LEU A 73 18.52 -6.03 -2.92
CA LEU A 73 19.39 -6.96 -2.21
C LEU A 73 19.60 -8.28 -2.96
N SER A 74 18.60 -8.79 -3.67
CA SER A 74 18.72 -10.01 -4.48
C SER A 74 19.77 -9.89 -5.59
N MET A 75 20.09 -8.67 -6.04
CA MET A 75 21.17 -8.48 -7.02
C MET A 75 22.56 -8.76 -6.44
N TYR A 76 22.72 -8.70 -5.12
CA TYR A 76 24.01 -8.86 -4.46
C TYR A 76 24.14 -10.17 -3.69
N PHE A 77 23.02 -10.81 -3.34
CA PHE A 77 23.00 -12.03 -2.52
C PHE A 77 22.12 -13.12 -3.18
N SER A 78 22.74 -14.21 -3.65
CA SER A 78 22.03 -15.35 -4.28
C SER A 78 21.05 -16.08 -3.35
N ILE A 79 21.30 -16.02 -2.03
CA ILE A 79 20.38 -16.55 -1.02
C ILE A 79 19.04 -15.79 -1.05
N ILE A 80 19.10 -14.46 -1.24
CA ILE A 80 17.90 -13.62 -1.28
C ILE A 80 17.14 -13.84 -2.59
N GLU A 81 17.85 -14.04 -3.70
CA GLU A 81 17.25 -14.45 -4.97
C GLU A 81 16.46 -15.77 -4.81
N SER A 82 17.04 -16.75 -4.10
CA SER A 82 16.41 -18.05 -3.82
C SER A 82 15.16 -17.97 -2.93
N ILE A 83 15.00 -16.89 -2.16
CA ILE A 83 13.87 -16.65 -1.25
C ILE A 83 12.88 -15.61 -1.84
N SER A 84 13.27 -14.91 -2.90
CA SER A 84 12.49 -13.82 -3.51
C SER A 84 11.07 -14.23 -3.94
N TRP A 85 10.89 -15.50 -4.34
CA TRP A 85 9.59 -16.05 -4.72
C TRP A 85 8.60 -16.06 -3.54
N ILE A 86 9.05 -16.31 -2.31
CA ILE A 86 8.20 -16.28 -1.10
C ILE A 86 7.69 -14.86 -0.87
N ILE A 87 8.57 -13.87 -1.04
CA ILE A 87 8.26 -12.46 -0.84
C ILE A 87 7.27 -11.97 -1.91
N ASN A 88 7.41 -12.45 -3.15
CA ASN A 88 6.45 -12.18 -4.22
C ASN A 88 5.06 -12.78 -3.92
N ILE A 89 4.98 -14.00 -3.37
CA ILE A 89 3.69 -14.58 -2.95
C ILE A 89 3.03 -13.73 -1.86
N ILE A 90 3.80 -13.29 -0.86
CA ILE A 90 3.29 -12.42 0.21
C ILE A 90 2.79 -11.09 -0.36
N ALA A 91 3.49 -10.50 -1.33
CA ALA A 91 3.08 -9.28 -1.99
C ALA A 91 1.76 -9.46 -2.76
N VAL A 92 1.61 -10.55 -3.53
CA VAL A 92 0.38 -10.87 -4.26
C VAL A 92 -0.79 -11.04 -3.28
N LEU A 93 -0.63 -11.80 -2.20
CA LEU A 93 -1.65 -11.96 -1.17
C LEU A 93 -2.03 -10.61 -0.53
N THR A 94 -1.05 -9.75 -0.30
CA THR A 94 -1.28 -8.40 0.23
C THR A 94 -2.13 -7.56 -0.73
N ILE A 95 -1.82 -7.60 -2.04
CA ILE A 95 -2.62 -6.92 -3.06
C ILE A 95 -4.06 -7.44 -3.06
N PHE A 96 -4.26 -8.76 -2.99
CA PHE A 96 -5.60 -9.35 -2.90
C PHE A 96 -6.38 -8.85 -1.67
N VAL A 97 -5.73 -8.85 -0.50
CA VAL A 97 -6.34 -8.33 0.74
C VAL A 97 -6.65 -6.84 0.62
N TYR A 98 -5.79 -6.07 -0.04
CA TYR A 98 -5.97 -4.63 -0.26
C TYR A 98 -7.17 -4.35 -1.16
N VAL A 99 -7.23 -5.01 -2.33
CA VAL A 99 -8.36 -4.89 -3.27
C VAL A 99 -9.65 -5.33 -2.58
N TYR A 100 -9.65 -6.45 -1.85
CA TYR A 100 -10.83 -6.89 -1.11
C TYR A 100 -11.32 -5.84 -0.12
N LYS A 101 -10.41 -5.22 0.65
CA LYS A 101 -10.73 -4.16 1.61
C LYS A 101 -11.29 -2.91 0.92
N LEU A 102 -10.73 -2.49 -0.21
CA LEU A 102 -11.22 -1.30 -0.92
C LEU A 102 -12.54 -1.53 -1.67
N VAL A 103 -12.74 -2.71 -2.25
CA VAL A 103 -13.93 -3.00 -3.07
C VAL A 103 -15.11 -3.43 -2.21
N PHE A 104 -14.91 -4.30 -1.21
CA PHE A 104 -16.03 -4.91 -0.47
C PHE A 104 -16.25 -4.33 0.93
N LYS A 105 -15.21 -3.77 1.55
CA LYS A 105 -15.31 -3.24 2.92
C LYS A 105 -15.50 -1.72 2.95
N ALA A 106 -14.88 -0.98 2.03
CA ALA A 106 -15.02 0.46 1.94
C ALA A 106 -16.46 0.96 1.68
N PRO A 107 -17.31 0.29 0.86
CA PRO A 107 -18.69 0.73 0.64
C PRO A 107 -19.66 0.49 1.81
N LYS A 108 -19.20 -0.18 2.88
CA LYS A 108 -20.03 -0.46 4.07
C LYS A 108 -20.00 0.67 5.11
N PHE A 109 -19.27 1.76 4.83
CA PHE A 109 -19.13 2.94 5.69
C PHE A 109 -20.14 4.04 5.35
#